data_AF-A0A178I0G9-F1
#
_entry.id   AF-A0A178I0G9-F1
#
_cell.length_a   1.000
_cell.length_b   1.000
_cell.length_c   1.000
_cell.angle_alpha   90.00
_cell.angle_beta   90.00
_cell.angle_gamma   90.00
#
_symmetry.space_group_name_H-M   'P 1'
#
loop_
_entity.id
_entity.type
_entity.pdbx_description
1 polymer ?
#
loop_
_entity_poly.entity_id
_entity_poly.type
_entity_poly.pdbx_seq_one_letter_code
_entity_poly.pdbx_strand_id
1 'polypeptide(L)'
;MSRPDIRALVLLIAGFTLWSAAFVLLYALQALGCAYDWGAAHRPILIGTYLASLLPLAWLALRRPYETGEPQTSLSRAALWANRAALGAGILVFLPVTFATTCL
;
A
#
# COMPACT_ATOMS: atom_id res chain seq x y z
N MET A 1 15.65 -23.41 -0.35
CA MET A 1 14.53 -22.49 -0.66
C MET A 1 14.34 -22.50 -2.16
N SER A 2 13.16 -22.85 -2.67
CA SER A 2 12.94 -23.00 -4.11
C SER A 2 12.74 -21.62 -4.77
N ARG A 3 13.04 -21.49 -6.07
CA ARG A 3 12.81 -20.24 -6.85
C ARG A 3 11.40 -19.64 -6.65
N PRO A 4 10.30 -20.43 -6.66
CA PRO A 4 8.96 -19.90 -6.36
C PRO A 4 8.82 -19.33 -4.94
N ASP A 5 9.48 -19.90 -3.93
CA ASP A 5 9.41 -19.41 -2.55
C ASP A 5 10.10 -18.06 -2.41
N ILE A 6 11.26 -17.87 -3.07
CA ILE A 6 11.96 -16.59 -3.10
C ILE A 6 11.07 -15.52 -3.77
N ARG A 7 10.42 -15.84 -4.88
CA ARG A 7 9.50 -14.93 -5.57
C ARG A 7 8.32 -14.54 -4.69
N ALA A 8 7.70 -15.50 -4.01
CA ALA A 8 6.60 -15.26 -3.08
C ALA A 8 7.04 -14.39 -1.89
N LEU A 9 8.22 -14.65 -1.32
CA LEU A 9 8.79 -13.87 -0.23
C LEU A 9 9.05 -12.41 -0.65
N VAL A 10 9.65 -12.21 -1.83
CA VAL A 10 9.90 -10.86 -2.38
C VAL A 10 8.59 -10.11 -2.59
N LEU A 11 7.54 -10.76 -3.11
CA LEU A 11 6.23 -10.13 -3.29
C LEU A 11 5.57 -9.74 -1.96
N LEU A 12 5.75 -10.56 -0.92
CA LEU A 12 5.25 -10.27 0.43
C LEU A 12 5.99 -9.09 1.07
N ILE A 13 7.32 -9.07 1.01
CA ILE A 13 8.15 -7.97 1.54
C ILE A 13 7.86 -6.67 0.77
N ALA A 14 7.70 -6.74 -0.55
CA ALA A 14 7.40 -5.59 -1.38
C ALA A 14 6.04 -4.96 -1.01
N GLY A 15 4.98 -5.77 -0.84
CA GLY A 15 3.67 -5.27 -0.44
C GLY A 15 3.69 -4.58 0.92
N PHE A 16 4.32 -5.20 1.91
CA PHE A 16 4.42 -4.62 3.27
C PHE A 16 5.25 -3.34 3.29
N THR A 17 6.40 -3.33 2.62
CA THR A 17 7.29 -2.16 2.56
C THR A 17 6.61 -1.00 1.86
N LEU A 18 5.94 -1.26 0.74
CA LEU A 18 5.23 -0.24 -0.03
C LEU A 18 4.06 0.35 0.76
N TRP A 19 3.28 -0.50 1.44
CA TRP A 19 2.18 -0.05 2.30
C TRP A 19 2.70 0.83 3.45
N SER A 20 3.78 0.41 4.12
CA SER A 20 4.40 1.18 5.21
C SER A 20 4.96 2.51 4.72
N ALA A 21 5.64 2.52 3.57
CA ALA A 21 6.17 3.74 2.96
C ALA A 21 5.05 4.72 2.57
N ALA A 22 3.94 4.22 2.01
CA ALA A 22 2.77 5.03 1.71
C ALA A 22 2.18 5.67 2.97
N PHE A 23 2.10 4.92 4.07
CA PHE A 23 1.64 5.42 5.36
C PHE A 23 2.52 6.57 5.87
N VAL A 24 3.83 6.36 5.89
CA VAL A 24 4.79 7.38 6.35
C VAL A 24 4.73 8.63 5.47
N LEU A 25 4.62 8.46 4.14
CA LEU A 25 4.54 9.57 3.21
C LEU A 25 3.27 10.41 3.41
N LEU A 26 2.11 9.77 3.50
CA LEU A 26 0.84 10.46 3.72
C LEU A 26 0.83 11.19 5.07
N TYR A 27 1.37 10.56 6.11
CA TYR A 27 1.52 11.19 7.42
C TYR A 27 2.44 12.40 7.38
N ALA A 28 3.59 12.31 6.69
CA ALA A 28 4.51 13.43 6.53
C ALA A 28 3.86 14.58 5.75
N LEU A 29 3.14 14.29 4.66
CA LEU A 29 2.42 15.31 3.88
C LEU A 29 1.31 15.97 4.69
N GLN A 30 0.61 15.23 5.54
CA GLN A 30 -0.40 15.77 6.45
C GLN A 30 0.23 16.79 7.42
N ALA A 31 1.37 16.44 8.01
CA ALA A 31 2.10 17.33 8.93
C ALA A 31 2.67 18.56 8.23
N LEU A 32 3.25 18.39 7.03
CA LEU A 32 3.79 19.48 6.21
C LEU A 32 2.67 20.42 5.74
N GLY A 33 1.53 19.87 5.31
CA GLY A 33 0.38 20.65 4.87
C GLY A 33 -0.17 21.57 5.96
N CYS A 34 -0.12 21.13 7.22
CA CYS A 34 -0.48 21.96 8.38
C CYS A 34 0.62 22.95 8.76
N ALA A 35 1.90 22.57 8.71
CA ALA A 35 3.01 23.45 9.08
C ALA A 35 3.23 24.61 8.08
N TYR A 36 2.98 24.36 6.78
CA TYR A 36 3.20 25.31 5.70
C TYR A 36 1.91 25.96 5.16
N ASP A 37 0.77 25.72 5.82
CA ASP A 37 -0.55 26.24 5.45
C ASP A 37 -0.87 26.13 3.96
N TRP A 38 -0.88 24.90 3.43
CA TRP A 38 -1.17 24.64 2.01
C TRP A 38 -2.61 25.00 1.60
N GLY A 39 -3.45 25.48 2.53
CA GLY A 39 -4.81 25.93 2.29
C GLY A 39 -5.62 24.93 1.47
N ALA A 40 -6.21 25.39 0.37
CA ALA A 40 -7.04 24.58 -0.51
C ALA A 40 -6.28 23.47 -1.26
N ALA A 41 -4.94 23.56 -1.39
CA ALA A 41 -4.12 22.55 -2.06
C ALA A 41 -3.81 21.34 -1.19
N HIS A 42 -3.95 21.45 0.13
CA HIS A 42 -3.65 20.38 1.09
C HIS A 42 -4.44 19.09 0.79
N ARG A 43 -5.76 19.22 0.68
CA ARG A 43 -6.67 18.10 0.45
C ARG A 43 -6.45 17.36 -0.88
N PRO A 44 -6.37 18.05 -2.05
CA PRO A 44 -6.13 17.36 -3.32
C PRO A 44 -4.74 16.72 -3.39
N ILE A 45 -3.71 17.29 -2.76
CA ILE A 45 -2.38 16.65 -2.68
C ILE A 45 -2.47 15.32 -1.94
N LEU A 46 -3.10 15.31 -0.77
CA LEU A 46 -3.27 14.08 0.02
C LEU A 46 -4.09 13.02 -0.71
N ILE A 47 -5.20 13.40 -1.33
CA ILE A 47 -6.03 12.50 -2.14
C ILE A 47 -5.22 11.97 -3.34
N GLY A 48 -4.48 12.84 -4.02
CA GLY A 48 -3.62 12.48 -5.14
C GLY A 48 -2.54 11.47 -4.75
N THR A 49 -1.84 11.73 -3.63
CA THR A 49 -0.83 10.80 -3.10
C THR A 49 -1.44 9.48 -2.65
N TYR A 50 -2.62 9.51 -2.03
CA TYR A 50 -3.37 8.32 -1.65
C TYR A 50 -3.69 7.45 -2.88
N LEU A 51 -4.31 8.02 -3.90
CA LEU A 51 -4.63 7.30 -5.14
C LEU A 51 -3.37 6.77 -5.84
N ALA A 52 -2.30 7.57 -5.88
CA ALA A 52 -1.02 7.15 -6.44
C ALA A 52 -0.41 5.97 -5.68
N SER A 53 -0.56 5.92 -4.35
CA SER A 53 -0.05 4.81 -3.52
C SER A 53 -0.86 3.51 -3.68
N LEU A 54 -2.15 3.61 -4.02
CA LEU A 54 -3.00 2.44 -4.26
C LEU A 54 -2.67 1.71 -5.56
N LEU A 55 -2.20 2.41 -6.60
CA LEU A 55 -1.86 1.80 -7.89
C LEU A 55 -0.85 0.65 -7.78
N PRO A 56 0.34 0.84 -7.16
CA PRO A 56 1.31 -0.24 -7.03
C PRO A 56 0.85 -1.34 -6.07
N LEU A 57 0.06 -1.01 -5.03
CA LEU A 57 -0.56 -2.00 -4.13
C LEU A 57 -1.59 -2.87 -4.84
N ALA A 58 -2.45 -2.27 -5.67
CA ALA A 58 -3.43 -2.99 -6.49
C ALA A 58 -2.73 -3.91 -7.50
N TRP A 59 -1.66 -3.42 -8.13
CA TRP A 59 -0.85 -4.24 -9.03
C TRP A 59 -0.21 -5.44 -8.32
N LEU A 60 0.33 -5.24 -7.12
CA LEU A 60 0.88 -6.32 -6.28
C LEU A 60 -0.19 -7.31 -5.80
N ALA A 61 -1.42 -6.85 -5.52
CA ALA A 61 -2.54 -7.69 -5.10
C ALA A 61 -3.12 -8.55 -6.25
N LEU A 62 -2.98 -8.08 -7.50
CA LEU A 62 -3.41 -8.79 -8.71
C LEU A 62 -2.35 -9.77 -9.24
N ARG A 63 -1.07 -9.59 -8.87
CA ARG A 63 0.00 -10.50 -9.29
C ARG A 63 -0.12 -11.86 -8.63
N ARG A 64 -0.09 -12.91 -9.44
CA ARG A 64 0.02 -14.29 -8.96
C ARG A 64 1.47 -14.61 -8.58
N PRO A 65 1.72 -15.13 -7.37
CA PRO A 65 3.05 -15.53 -6.94
C PRO A 65 3.53 -16.88 -7.52
N TYR A 66 2.70 -17.56 -8.31
CA TYR A 66 2.95 -18.88 -8.90
C TYR A 66 2.61 -18.88 -10.41
N GLU A 67 3.33 -19.68 -11.21
CA GLU A 67 2.97 -19.94 -12.61
C GLU A 67 2.06 -21.16 -12.76
N THR A 68 1.37 -21.25 -13.89
CA THR A 68 0.42 -22.33 -14.20
C THR A 68 1.17 -23.66 -14.29
N GLY A 69 1.02 -24.54 -13.29
CA GLY A 69 1.68 -25.85 -13.23
C GLY A 69 2.59 -26.05 -12.01
N GLU A 70 2.89 -25.01 -11.23
CA GLU A 70 3.69 -25.12 -10.00
C GLU A 70 2.84 -25.45 -8.76
N PRO A 71 3.37 -26.25 -7.81
CA PRO A 71 2.68 -26.58 -6.57
C PRO A 71 2.52 -25.33 -5.70
N GLN A 72 1.27 -25.05 -5.27
CA GLN A 72 0.99 -23.90 -4.39
C GLN A 72 1.52 -24.12 -2.98
N THR A 73 2.70 -23.55 -2.70
CA THR A 73 3.28 -23.54 -1.35
C THR A 73 2.47 -22.67 -0.40
N SER A 74 2.50 -22.97 0.90
CA SER A 74 1.83 -22.14 1.93
C SER A 74 2.31 -20.68 1.89
N LEU A 75 3.57 -20.46 1.53
CA LEU A 75 4.20 -19.15 1.40
C LEU A 75 3.62 -18.34 0.22
N SER A 76 3.34 -19.00 -0.91
CA SER A 76 2.68 -18.36 -2.06
C SER A 76 1.24 -17.90 -1.73
N ARG A 77 0.50 -18.69 -0.95
CA ARG A 77 -0.85 -18.33 -0.46
C ARG A 77 -0.77 -17.17 0.53
N ALA A 78 0.16 -17.21 1.48
CA ALA A 78 0.37 -16.14 2.44
C ALA A 78 0.71 -14.81 1.74
N ALA A 79 1.60 -14.81 0.75
CA ALA A 79 1.96 -13.61 -0.02
C ALA A 79 0.76 -12.99 -0.75
N LEU A 80 -0.08 -13.81 -1.40
CA LEU A 80 -1.27 -13.32 -2.10
C LEU A 80 -2.26 -12.65 -1.13
N TRP A 81 -2.59 -13.33 -0.03
CA TRP A 81 -3.55 -12.81 0.94
C TRP A 81 -3.00 -11.63 1.73
N ALA A 82 -1.70 -11.61 2.04
CA ALA A 82 -1.04 -10.47 2.66
C ALA A 82 -1.11 -9.21 1.77
N ASN A 83 -0.84 -9.33 0.47
CA ASN A 83 -0.93 -8.19 -0.44
C ASN A 83 -2.37 -7.67 -0.60
N ARG A 84 -3.37 -8.57 -0.60
CA ARG A 84 -4.79 -8.17 -0.59
C ARG A 84 -5.19 -7.51 0.73
N ALA A 85 -4.73 -8.04 1.86
CA ALA A 85 -4.95 -7.45 3.16
C ALA A 85 -4.29 -6.07 3.26
N ALA A 86 -3.07 -5.90 2.74
CA ALA A 86 -2.37 -4.61 2.67
C ALA A 86 -3.13 -3.59 1.82
N LEU A 87 -3.71 -4.01 0.67
CA LEU A 87 -4.58 -3.15 -0.12
C LEU A 87 -5.85 -2.76 0.65
N GLY A 88 -6.53 -3.73 1.27
CA GLY A 88 -7.72 -3.48 2.08
C GLY A 88 -7.44 -2.56 3.27
N ALA A 89 -6.33 -2.78 3.97
CA ALA A 89 -5.85 -1.91 5.03
C ALA A 89 -5.50 -0.51 4.51
N GLY A 90 -4.83 -0.39 3.37
CA GLY A 90 -4.58 0.90 2.72
C GLY A 90 -5.87 1.66 2.41
N ILE A 91 -6.90 0.97 1.93
CA ILE A 91 -8.20 1.61 1.68
C ILE A 91 -8.83 2.12 2.99
N LEU A 92 -8.85 1.29 4.03
CA LEU A 92 -9.50 1.63 5.30
C LEU A 92 -8.72 2.67 6.13
N VAL A 93 -7.40 2.51 6.25
CA VAL A 93 -6.53 3.35 7.08
C VAL A 93 -6.36 4.74 6.48
N PHE A 94 -6.36 4.86 5.14
CA PHE A 94 -6.22 6.14 4.46
C PHE A 94 -7.56 6.78 4.09
N LEU A 95 -8.70 6.11 4.34
CA LEU A 95 -10.03 6.73 4.16
C LEU A 95 -10.18 8.05 4.94
N PRO A 96 -9.74 8.16 6.22
CA PRO A 96 -9.84 9.40 6.98
C PRO A 96 -9.06 10.56 6.35
N VAL A 97 -7.99 10.29 5.59
CA VAL A 97 -7.21 11.33 4.87
C VAL A 97 -8.08 12.09 3.85
N THR A 98 -9.20 11.51 3.41
CA THR A 98 -10.11 12.17 2.46
C THR A 98 -11.15 13.08 3.14
N PHE A 99 -11.47 12.83 4.43
CA PHE A 99 -12.55 13.53 5.14
C PHE A 99 -12.07 14.33 6.35
N ALA A 100 -11.12 13.81 7.12
CA ALA A 100 -10.69 14.27 8.43
C ALA A 100 -9.31 14.96 8.42
N THR A 101 -8.99 15.71 7.35
CA THR A 101 -7.80 16.58 7.32
C THR A 101 -8.07 17.83 8.17
N THR A 102 -8.20 17.67 9.47
CA THR A 102 -8.27 18.77 10.42
C THR A 102 -6.84 19.05 10.90
N CYS A 103 -6.27 20.18 10.49
CA CYS A 103 -5.13 20.74 11.20
C CYS A 103 -5.70 21.27 12.53
N LEU A 104 -5.54 20.48 13.60
CA LEU A 104 -5.82 20.91 14.97
C LEU A 104 -4.60 21.61 15.55
#